data_AF-A0A3B8XA80-F1
#
_entry.id   AF-A0A3B8XA80-F1
#
_cell.length_a   1.000
_cell.length_b   1.000
_cell.length_c   1.000
_cell.angle_alpha   90.00
_cell.angle_beta   90.00
_cell.angle_gamma   90.00
#
_symmetry.space_group_name_H-M   'P 1'
#
loop_
_entity.id
_entity.type
_entity.pdbx_description
1 polymer ?
#
loop_
_entity_poly.entity_id
_entity_poly.type
_entity_poly.pdbx_seq_one_letter_code
_entity_poly.pdbx_strand_id
1 'polypeptide(L)'
;MVEQKHMDVNITRPVPTADDKAYAEWFAWAKRGGAKAAACHSAAQGAFRALSSGHDVATAVKWATAAMSSPPVAVDAQRQAYCAWYSLANIDMKLDGAHAHLFATAAVKALDAGSDATGAHNAGAAAAGLRR
;
A
#
# COMPACT_ATOMS: atom_id res chain seq x y z
N MET A 1 27.50 24.52 -3.99
CA MET A 1 27.20 23.60 -2.89
C MET A 1 25.71 23.33 -2.91
N VAL A 2 25.28 22.12 -3.27
CA VAL A 2 23.87 21.74 -3.17
C VAL A 2 23.70 21.14 -1.77
N GLU A 3 23.05 21.91 -0.91
CA GLU A 3 22.70 21.53 0.47
C GLU A 3 21.84 20.26 0.43
N GLN A 4 22.41 19.13 0.84
CA GLN A 4 21.67 17.89 1.06
C GLN A 4 20.81 18.09 2.30
N LYS A 5 19.56 18.50 2.06
CA LYS A 5 18.56 18.65 3.12
C LYS A 5 18.33 17.28 3.75
N HIS A 6 18.88 17.13 4.95
CA HIS A 6 18.58 16.07 5.90
C HIS A 6 17.05 15.89 5.91
N MET A 7 16.57 14.77 5.37
CA MET A 7 15.16 14.42 5.47
C MET A 7 14.98 13.81 6.84
N ASP A 8 14.65 14.64 7.82
CA ASP A 8 14.03 14.18 9.05
C ASP A 8 12.85 13.28 8.68
N VAL A 9 13.01 11.97 8.90
CA VAL A 9 11.94 10.98 8.78
C VAL A 9 11.03 11.13 10.00
N ASN A 10 10.48 12.34 10.19
CA ASN A 10 9.45 12.59 11.18
C ASN A 10 8.13 12.23 10.50
N ILE A 11 7.70 10.97 10.66
CA ILE A 11 6.43 10.47 10.13
C ILE A 11 5.31 11.22 10.87
N THR A 12 4.95 12.39 10.34
CA THR A 12 3.97 13.35 10.87
C THR A 12 2.57 13.12 10.29
N ARG A 13 2.37 12.08 9.47
CA ARG A 13 1.07 11.74 8.91
C ARG A 13 0.44 10.56 9.65
N PRO A 14 -0.84 10.64 10.03
CA PRO A 14 -1.58 9.50 10.56
C PRO A 14 -1.77 8.49 9.42
N VAL A 15 -0.89 7.48 9.35
CA VAL A 15 -1.02 6.35 8.44
C VAL A 15 -1.78 5.22 9.14
N PRO A 16 -2.74 4.56 8.46
CA PRO A 16 -3.17 4.82 7.08
C PRO A 16 -4.25 5.90 7.00
N THR A 17 -4.03 6.87 6.11
CA THR A 17 -5.07 7.79 5.62
C THR A 17 -6.06 7.04 4.70
N ALA A 18 -7.18 7.67 4.36
CA ALA A 18 -8.11 7.12 3.37
C ALA A 18 -7.42 6.89 2.01
N ASP A 19 -6.48 7.77 1.64
CA ASP A 19 -5.69 7.65 0.43
C ASP A 19 -4.69 6.48 0.49
N ASP A 20 -4.12 6.17 1.66
CA ASP A 20 -3.26 4.98 1.80
C ASP A 20 -4.07 3.68 1.61
N LYS A 21 -5.31 3.66 2.10
CA LYS A 21 -6.21 2.50 1.98
C LYS A 21 -6.60 2.26 0.53
N ALA A 22 -7.16 3.26 -0.14
CA ALA A 22 -7.52 3.14 -1.55
C ALA A 22 -6.29 2.82 -2.41
N TYR A 23 -5.10 3.34 -2.07
CA TYR A 23 -3.88 3.04 -2.81
C TYR A 23 -3.48 1.57 -2.68
N ALA A 24 -3.56 1.02 -1.47
CA ALA A 24 -3.31 -0.40 -1.22
C ALA A 24 -4.33 -1.31 -1.91
N GLU A 25 -5.59 -0.89 -2.00
CA GLU A 25 -6.64 -1.60 -2.75
C GLU A 25 -6.31 -1.67 -4.24
N TRP A 26 -5.91 -0.56 -4.86
CA TRP A 26 -5.49 -0.55 -6.27
C TRP A 26 -4.21 -1.35 -6.50
N PHE A 27 -3.28 -1.32 -5.56
CA PHE A 27 -2.08 -2.16 -5.61
C PHE A 27 -2.45 -3.66 -5.57
N ALA A 28 -3.37 -4.06 -4.69
CA ALA A 28 -3.84 -5.43 -4.59
C ALA A 28 -4.63 -5.86 -5.83
N TRP A 29 -5.45 -4.97 -6.39
CA TRP A 29 -6.13 -5.20 -7.68
C TRP A 29 -5.12 -5.52 -8.79
N ALA A 30 -4.07 -4.69 -8.93
CA ALA A 30 -3.03 -4.90 -9.92
C ALA A 30 -2.25 -6.21 -9.69
N LYS A 31 -1.89 -6.49 -8.43
CA LYS A 31 -1.18 -7.72 -8.05
C LYS A 31 -2.03 -8.97 -8.30
N ARG A 32 -3.35 -8.90 -8.07
CA ARG A 32 -4.31 -9.96 -8.40
C ARG A 32 -4.38 -10.21 -9.92
N GLY A 33 -4.17 -9.17 -10.73
CA GLY A 33 -4.01 -9.28 -12.18
C GLY A 33 -2.67 -9.86 -12.65
N GLY A 34 -1.75 -10.20 -11.74
CA GLY A 34 -0.43 -10.77 -12.06
C GLY A 34 0.67 -9.73 -12.30
N ALA A 35 0.42 -8.45 -12.01
CA ALA A 35 1.44 -7.41 -12.16
C ALA A 35 2.56 -7.53 -11.11
N LYS A 36 3.79 -7.15 -11.50
CA LYS A 36 4.92 -7.03 -10.57
C LYS A 36 4.75 -5.81 -9.67
N ALA A 37 5.34 -5.81 -8.46
CA ALA A 37 5.18 -4.76 -7.45
C ALA A 37 5.38 -3.32 -8.00
N ALA A 38 6.39 -3.11 -8.86
CA ALA A 38 6.61 -1.81 -9.49
C ALA A 38 5.43 -1.36 -10.38
N ALA A 39 4.87 -2.26 -11.19
CA ALA A 39 3.70 -1.98 -12.01
C ALA A 39 2.43 -1.81 -11.16
N CYS A 40 2.32 -2.50 -10.03
CA CYS A 40 1.22 -2.29 -9.08
C CYS A 40 1.22 -0.88 -8.48
N HIS A 41 2.41 -0.33 -8.17
CA HIS A 41 2.53 1.06 -7.72
C HIS A 41 2.14 2.05 -8.81
N SER A 42 2.57 1.83 -10.05
CA SER A 42 2.16 2.67 -11.18
C SER A 42 0.65 2.60 -11.41
N ALA A 43 0.06 1.41 -11.30
CA ALA A 43 -1.38 1.22 -11.41
C ALA A 43 -2.16 2.02 -10.37
N ALA A 44 -1.75 1.92 -9.09
CA ALA A 44 -2.38 2.68 -8.01
C ALA A 44 -2.26 4.20 -8.24
N GLN A 45 -1.12 4.69 -8.73
CA GLN A 45 -0.96 6.11 -9.07
C GLN A 45 -1.87 6.55 -10.22
N GLY A 46 -2.00 5.72 -11.27
CA GLY A 46 -2.90 5.97 -12.39
C GLY A 46 -4.36 6.07 -11.95
N ALA A 47 -4.80 5.13 -11.11
CA ALA A 47 -6.14 5.17 -10.54
C ALA A 47 -6.38 6.41 -9.67
N PHE A 48 -5.44 6.74 -8.79
CA PHE A 48 -5.53 7.94 -7.95
C PHE A 48 -5.65 9.21 -8.77
N ARG A 49 -4.84 9.33 -9.82
CA ARG A 49 -4.88 10.49 -10.71
C ARG A 49 -6.25 10.62 -11.39
N ALA A 50 -6.84 9.52 -11.83
CA ALA A 50 -8.19 9.53 -12.41
C ALA A 50 -9.27 9.94 -11.39
N LEU A 51 -9.27 9.32 -10.21
CA LEU A 51 -10.26 9.59 -9.15
C LEU A 51 -10.15 11.02 -8.62
N SER A 52 -8.92 11.51 -8.40
CA SER A 52 -8.66 12.90 -7.98
C SER A 52 -9.11 13.93 -9.04
N SER A 53 -9.19 13.53 -10.30
CA SER A 53 -9.68 14.35 -11.40
C SER A 53 -11.21 14.27 -11.56
N GLY A 54 -11.92 13.61 -10.64
CA GLY A 54 -13.38 13.47 -10.65
C GLY A 54 -13.91 12.37 -11.59
N HIS A 55 -13.03 11.50 -12.11
CA HIS A 55 -13.47 10.39 -12.95
C HIS A 55 -14.02 9.21 -12.12
N ASP A 56 -14.82 8.37 -12.79
CA ASP A 56 -15.40 7.17 -12.21
C ASP A 56 -14.38 6.02 -12.10
N VAL A 57 -14.78 4.96 -11.38
CA VAL A 57 -13.95 3.77 -11.17
C VAL A 57 -13.57 3.10 -12.49
N ALA A 58 -14.45 3.08 -13.49
CA ALA A 58 -14.15 2.48 -14.79
C ALA A 58 -13.02 3.24 -15.52
N THR A 59 -13.02 4.56 -15.44
CA THR A 59 -11.91 5.38 -15.96
C THR A 59 -10.64 5.21 -15.14
N ALA A 60 -10.76 5.07 -13.81
CA ALA A 60 -9.62 4.78 -12.95
C ALA A 60 -8.92 3.45 -13.31
N VAL A 61 -9.69 2.39 -13.63
CA VAL A 61 -9.13 1.13 -14.13
C VAL A 61 -8.36 1.32 -15.44
N LYS A 62 -8.88 2.11 -16.39
CA LYS A 62 -8.19 2.40 -17.65
C LYS A 62 -6.87 3.12 -17.42
N TRP A 63 -6.87 4.12 -16.54
CA TRP A 63 -5.67 4.90 -16.21
C TRP A 63 -4.66 4.07 -15.44
N ALA A 64 -5.10 3.23 -14.50
CA ALA A 64 -4.26 2.29 -13.79
C ALA A 64 -3.56 1.32 -14.75
N THR A 65 -4.33 0.75 -15.68
CA THR A 65 -3.81 -0.20 -16.68
C THR A 65 -2.78 0.47 -17.60
N ALA A 66 -3.07 1.68 -18.07
CA ALA A 66 -2.13 2.46 -18.87
C ALA A 66 -0.85 2.79 -18.09
N ALA A 67 -1.00 3.15 -16.81
CA ALA A 67 0.12 3.50 -15.95
C ALA A 67 1.05 2.31 -15.64
N MET A 68 0.58 1.05 -15.68
CA MET A 68 1.45 -0.13 -15.52
C MET A 68 2.59 -0.20 -16.55
N SER A 69 2.41 0.43 -17.71
CA SER A 69 3.45 0.51 -18.77
C SER A 69 4.42 1.68 -18.58
N SER A 70 4.16 2.56 -17.61
CA SER A 70 4.99 3.74 -17.32
C SER A 70 6.10 3.41 -16.32
N PRO A 71 7.21 4.19 -16.33
CA PRO A 71 8.28 4.06 -15.35
C PRO A 71 7.73 4.16 -13.91
N PRO A 72 8.16 3.30 -12.99
CA PRO A 72 7.70 3.35 -11.61
C PRO A 72 8.16 4.64 -10.94
N VAL A 73 7.22 5.40 -10.39
CA VAL A 73 7.54 6.55 -9.55
C VAL A 73 7.91 6.07 -8.16
N ALA A 74 8.92 6.71 -7.56
CA ALA A 74 9.31 6.43 -6.19
C ALA A 74 8.12 6.62 -5.23
N VAL A 75 7.84 5.57 -4.46
CA VAL A 75 6.85 5.58 -3.38
C VAL A 75 7.61 5.60 -2.06
N ASP A 76 7.10 6.26 -1.02
CA ASP A 76 7.74 6.24 0.29
C ASP A 76 7.78 4.82 0.88
N ALA A 77 8.80 4.53 1.71
CA ALA A 77 9.03 3.18 2.24
C ALA A 77 7.86 2.67 3.09
N GLN A 78 7.17 3.56 3.81
CA GLN A 78 6.06 3.20 4.67
C GLN A 78 4.83 2.78 3.86
N ARG A 79 4.49 3.51 2.79
CA ARG A 79 3.43 3.14 1.84
C ARG A 79 3.77 1.88 1.07
N GLN A 80 5.04 1.66 0.70
CA GLN A 80 5.48 0.39 0.11
C GLN A 80 5.24 -0.78 1.06
N ALA A 81 5.67 -0.66 2.32
CA ALA A 81 5.45 -1.70 3.34
C ALA A 81 3.95 -1.94 3.59
N TYR A 82 3.15 -0.87 3.69
CA TYR A 82 1.71 -0.98 3.85
C TYR A 82 1.04 -1.74 2.70
N CYS A 83 1.37 -1.41 1.44
CA CYS A 83 0.84 -2.09 0.27
C CYS A 83 1.27 -3.56 0.21
N ALA A 84 2.52 -3.85 0.56
CA ALA A 84 3.04 -5.21 0.60
C ALA A 84 2.23 -6.06 1.60
N TRP A 85 2.09 -5.60 2.84
CA TRP A 85 1.34 -6.31 3.89
C TRP A 85 -0.16 -6.41 3.58
N TYR A 86 -0.77 -5.35 3.05
CA TYR A 86 -2.17 -5.39 2.65
C TYR A 86 -2.40 -6.40 1.54
N SER A 87 -1.54 -6.40 0.51
CA SER A 87 -1.67 -7.34 -0.61
C SER A 87 -1.45 -8.78 -0.18
N LEU A 88 -0.54 -9.03 0.77
CA LEU A 88 -0.32 -10.34 1.36
C LEU A 88 -1.58 -10.80 2.11
N ALA A 89 -2.14 -9.95 2.96
CA ALA A 89 -3.36 -10.28 3.70
C ALA A 89 -4.58 -10.51 2.78
N ASN A 90 -4.76 -9.66 1.77
CA ASN A 90 -5.93 -9.71 0.89
C ASN A 90 -5.86 -10.82 -0.16
N ILE A 91 -4.66 -11.14 -0.67
CA ILE A 91 -4.48 -12.11 -1.76
C ILE A 91 -4.06 -13.46 -1.20
N ASP A 92 -2.96 -13.51 -0.45
CA ASP A 92 -2.36 -14.76 0.01
C ASP A 92 -3.16 -15.34 1.19
N MET A 93 -3.58 -14.49 2.13
CA MET A 93 -4.36 -14.92 3.30
C MET A 93 -5.89 -14.85 3.09
N LYS A 94 -6.34 -14.32 1.94
CA LYS A 94 -7.76 -14.19 1.55
C LYS A 94 -8.64 -13.45 2.57
N LEU A 95 -8.07 -12.51 3.32
CA LEU A 95 -8.85 -11.66 4.22
C LEU A 95 -9.67 -10.64 3.41
N ASP A 96 -10.86 -10.29 3.91
CA ASP A 96 -11.59 -9.16 3.33
C ASP A 96 -10.84 -7.83 3.54
N GLY A 97 -11.29 -6.78 2.86
CA GLY A 97 -10.62 -5.48 2.86
C GLY A 97 -10.43 -4.90 4.27
N ALA A 98 -11.41 -5.03 5.16
CA ALA A 98 -11.32 -4.47 6.50
C ALA A 98 -10.24 -5.18 7.33
N HIS A 99 -10.25 -6.52 7.35
CA HIS A 99 -9.23 -7.31 8.05
C HIS A 99 -7.84 -7.16 7.42
N ALA A 100 -7.74 -7.05 6.09
CA ALA A 100 -6.47 -6.79 5.41
C ALA A 100 -5.89 -5.40 5.76
N HIS A 101 -6.74 -4.36 5.90
CA HIS A 101 -6.28 -3.06 6.38
C HIS A 101 -5.84 -3.09 7.83
N LEU A 102 -6.54 -3.82 8.70
CA LEU A 102 -6.12 -4.00 10.10
C LEU A 102 -4.77 -4.71 10.18
N PHE A 103 -4.60 -5.79 9.40
CA PHE A 103 -3.35 -6.53 9.29
C PHE A 103 -2.20 -5.61 8.87
N ALA A 104 -2.35 -4.89 7.75
CA ALA A 104 -1.31 -4.02 7.21
C ALA A 104 -0.96 -2.86 8.13
N THR A 105 -1.95 -2.29 8.82
CA THR A 105 -1.75 -1.19 9.77
C THR A 105 -0.91 -1.66 10.96
N ALA A 106 -1.25 -2.80 11.55
CA ALA A 106 -0.53 -3.32 12.70
C ALA A 106 0.89 -3.80 12.31
N ALA A 107 1.05 -4.41 11.13
CA ALA A 107 2.35 -4.82 10.63
C ALA A 107 3.29 -3.61 10.42
N VAL A 108 2.82 -2.54 9.77
CA VAL A 108 3.61 -1.32 9.58
C VAL A 108 3.95 -0.66 10.91
N LYS A 109 3.01 -0.58 11.87
CA LYS A 109 3.29 -0.05 13.21
C LYS A 109 4.35 -0.85 13.96
N ALA A 110 4.34 -2.18 13.82
CA ALA A 110 5.34 -3.03 14.43
C ALA A 110 6.73 -2.81 13.81
N LEU A 111 6.81 -2.68 12.47
CA LEU A 111 8.06 -2.34 11.78
C LEU A 111 8.59 -0.97 12.20
N ASP A 112 7.71 0.03 12.32
CA ASP A 112 8.05 1.37 12.80
C ASP A 112 8.58 1.36 14.24
N ALA A 113 8.03 0.47 15.08
CA ALA A 113 8.52 0.21 16.43
C ALA A 113 9.82 -0.64 16.48
N GLY A 114 10.43 -0.95 15.33
CA GLY A 114 11.69 -1.70 15.24
C GLY A 114 11.54 -3.22 15.25
N SER A 115 10.33 -3.76 15.07
CA SER A 115 10.14 -5.21 14.91
C SER A 115 10.71 -5.70 13.59
N ASP A 116 11.08 -6.97 13.55
CA ASP A 116 11.42 -7.67 12.31
C ASP A 116 10.15 -8.09 11.52
N ALA A 117 10.34 -8.70 10.36
CA ALA A 117 9.24 -9.17 9.51
C ALA A 117 8.32 -10.18 10.24
N THR A 118 8.89 -11.00 11.12
CA THR A 118 8.13 -11.99 11.92
C THR A 118 7.25 -11.29 12.95
N GLY A 119 7.80 -10.32 13.69
CA GLY A 119 7.06 -9.50 14.64
C GLY A 119 5.95 -8.70 13.97
N ALA A 120 6.21 -8.14 12.79
CA ALA A 120 5.22 -7.43 11.98
C ALA A 120 4.08 -8.34 11.51
N HIS A 121 4.39 -9.52 11.01
CA HIS A 121 3.38 -10.52 10.63
C HIS A 121 2.53 -10.93 11.84
N ASN A 122 3.16 -11.16 13.00
CA ASN A 122 2.47 -11.54 14.22
C ASN A 122 1.53 -10.44 14.75
N ALA A 123 1.95 -9.18 14.69
CA ALA A 123 1.13 -8.03 15.04
C ALA A 123 -0.04 -7.87 14.07
N GLY A 124 0.21 -8.03 12.77
CA GLY A 124 -0.83 -8.04 11.73
C GLY A 124 -1.87 -9.13 11.96
N ALA A 125 -1.42 -10.37 12.22
CA ALA A 125 -2.30 -11.50 12.47
C ALA A 125 -3.14 -11.32 13.75
N ALA A 126 -2.55 -10.74 14.81
CA ALA A 126 -3.28 -10.39 16.02
C ALA A 126 -4.39 -9.36 15.75
N ALA A 127 -4.05 -8.27 15.04
CA ALA A 127 -5.00 -7.20 14.73
C ALA A 127 -6.12 -7.61 13.77
N ALA A 128 -5.84 -8.57 12.88
CA ALA A 128 -6.83 -9.15 11.97
C ALA A 128 -7.68 -10.26 12.61
N GLY A 129 -7.49 -10.57 13.91
CA GLY A 129 -8.25 -11.60 14.60
C GLY A 129 -7.89 -13.04 14.22
N LEU A 130 -6.70 -13.25 13.65
CA LEU A 130 -6.23 -14.56 13.20
C LEU A 130 -5.45 -15.34 14.27
N ARG A 131 -5.01 -14.66 15.34
CA ARG A 131 -4.45 -15.34 16.52
C ARG A 131 -5.58 -15.85 17.41
N ARG A 132 -5.51 -17.14 17.72
CA ARG A 132 -6.27 -17.88 18.72
C ARG A 132 -5.28 -18.53 19.67
#